data_AF-Q2EXX9-F1
#
_entry.id   AF-Q2EXX9-F1
#
_cell.length_a   1.000
_cell.length_b   1.000
_cell.length_c   1.000
_cell.angle_alpha   90.00
_cell.angle_beta   90.00
_cell.angle_gamma   90.00
#
_symmetry.space_group_name_H-M   'P 1'
#
loop_
_entity.id
_entity.type
_entity.pdbx_description
1 polymer ?
#
loop_
_entity_poly.entity_id
_entity_poly.type
_entity_poly.pdbx_seq_one_letter_code
_entity_poly.pdbx_strand_id
1 'polypeptide(L)'
;LWHSDSSFRPIPAKFSLLSARVVNPKGGNTEFADMRAAYDALDDETKAEIEDMICEHSLMYSRGSLGFLDYTDEEKQMFKPVLQRLVRTHPVHGRKSLYLSSHAGAIRGMSMPEARLLLRDLTEHATQGEFVYVHKWTVHDLVMWDNRQTVHR
;
A
#
# COMPACT_ATOMS: atom_id res chain seq x y z
N LEU A 1 -0.88 -5.90 -8.29
CA LEU A 1 -1.35 -4.76 -7.49
C LEU A 1 -0.37 -4.57 -6.34
N TRP A 2 0.13 -3.37 -6.10
CA TRP A 2 0.98 -3.08 -4.93
C TRP A 2 0.11 -2.85 -3.69
N HIS A 3 0.50 -3.41 -2.54
CA HIS A 3 -0.31 -3.31 -1.32
C HIS A 3 0.53 -3.31 -0.04
N SER A 4 -0.06 -2.79 1.03
CA SER A 4 0.40 -2.93 2.41
C SER A 4 -0.59 -3.81 3.17
N ASP A 5 -0.09 -4.81 3.89
CA ASP A 5 -0.96 -5.80 4.53
C ASP A 5 -1.91 -5.16 5.53
N SER A 6 -3.17 -5.59 5.46
CA SER A 6 -4.22 -5.17 6.38
C SER A 6 -4.40 -3.65 6.49
N SER A 7 -4.04 -2.87 5.47
CA SER A 7 -4.28 -1.42 5.49
C SER A 7 -5.77 -1.07 5.61
N PHE A 8 -6.64 -1.99 5.19
CA PHE A 8 -8.10 -1.95 5.33
C PHE A 8 -8.61 -2.22 6.75
N ARG A 9 -7.72 -2.45 7.74
CA ARG A 9 -8.08 -2.54 9.16
C ARG A 9 -7.84 -1.21 9.86
N PRO A 10 -8.61 -0.85 10.90
CA PRO A 10 -8.41 0.40 11.64
C PRO A 10 -7.00 0.50 12.25
N ILE A 11 -6.51 -0.62 12.79
CA ILE A 11 -5.13 -0.79 13.22
C ILE A 11 -4.47 -1.77 12.24
N PRO A 12 -3.63 -1.28 11.31
CA PRO A 12 -3.05 -2.10 10.26
C PRO A 12 -1.91 -2.98 10.76
N ALA A 13 -1.42 -3.88 9.91
CA ALA A 13 -0.33 -4.78 10.25
C ALA A 13 0.97 -4.01 10.57
N LYS A 14 1.78 -4.58 11.46
CA LYS A 14 3.13 -4.12 11.74
C LYS A 14 4.11 -4.83 10.79
N PHE A 15 4.52 -6.03 11.17
CA PHE A 15 5.39 -6.87 10.37
C PHE A 15 4.61 -8.03 9.78
N SER A 16 4.99 -8.42 8.58
CA SER A 16 4.59 -9.67 7.94
C SER A 16 5.81 -10.53 7.75
N LEU A 17 5.63 -11.85 7.88
CA LEU A 17 6.69 -12.84 7.77
C LEU A 17 6.23 -13.91 6.79
N LEU A 18 7.05 -14.19 5.78
CA LEU A 18 6.77 -15.21 4.78
C LEU A 18 7.96 -16.17 4.67
N SER A 19 7.66 -17.47 4.75
CA SER A 19 8.64 -18.54 4.71
C SER A 19 8.46 -19.38 3.45
N ALA A 20 9.50 -19.47 2.62
CA ALA A 20 9.49 -20.27 1.39
C ALA A 20 9.66 -21.76 1.71
N ARG A 21 8.54 -22.49 1.75
CA ARG A 21 8.56 -23.95 1.97
C ARG A 21 8.86 -24.73 0.69
N VAL A 22 8.27 -24.29 -0.41
CA VAL A 22 8.51 -24.82 -1.75
C VAL A 22 8.56 -23.61 -2.69
N VAL A 23 9.64 -23.49 -3.45
CA VAL A 23 9.83 -22.37 -4.38
C VAL A 23 9.31 -22.75 -5.75
N ASN A 24 8.50 -21.88 -6.36
CA ASN A 24 8.09 -22.05 -7.75
C ASN A 24 9.31 -21.80 -8.67
N PRO A 25 9.69 -22.75 -9.56
CA PRO A 25 10.87 -22.58 -10.41
C PRO A 25 10.72 -21.49 -11.49
N LYS A 26 9.51 -20.96 -11.73
CA LYS A 26 9.23 -19.94 -12.74
C LYS A 26 8.45 -18.77 -12.14
N GLY A 27 9.09 -17.60 -12.07
CA GLY A 27 8.47 -16.38 -11.55
C GLY A 27 8.23 -16.44 -10.03
N GLY A 28 7.21 -15.74 -9.55
CA GLY A 28 6.85 -15.73 -8.12
C GLY A 28 7.83 -14.97 -7.23
N ASN A 29 8.60 -14.04 -7.80
CA ASN A 29 9.37 -13.08 -6.99
C ASN A 29 8.41 -12.25 -6.14
N THR A 30 8.88 -11.82 -4.98
CA THR A 30 8.19 -10.80 -4.19
C THR A 30 8.95 -9.50 -4.33
N GLU A 31 8.25 -8.44 -4.69
CA GLU A 31 8.86 -7.12 -4.82
C GLU A 31 8.43 -6.23 -3.67
N PHE A 32 9.34 -5.36 -3.22
CA PHE A 32 9.13 -4.44 -2.12
C PHE A 32 9.53 -3.03 -2.56
N ALA A 33 8.65 -2.05 -2.35
CA ALA A 33 8.97 -0.65 -2.62
C ALA A 33 9.13 0.13 -1.32
N ASP A 34 10.19 0.93 -1.20
CA ASP A 34 10.45 1.78 -0.03
C ASP A 34 9.63 3.08 -0.11
N MET A 35 8.56 3.15 0.68
CA MET A 35 7.67 4.31 0.69
C MET A 35 8.26 5.55 1.36
N ARG A 36 9.38 5.40 2.08
CA ARG A 36 10.11 6.52 2.69
C ARG A 36 10.97 7.20 1.64
N ALA A 37 11.72 6.40 0.88
CA ALA A 37 12.52 6.91 -0.24
C ALA A 37 11.62 7.58 -1.28
N ALA A 38 10.48 6.96 -1.62
CA ALA A 38 9.49 7.55 -2.51
C ALA A 38 8.94 8.90 -1.98
N TYR A 39 8.64 9.00 -0.68
CA TYR A 39 8.20 10.28 -0.07
C TYR A 39 9.30 11.35 -0.14
N ASP A 40 10.53 10.98 0.21
CA ASP A 40 11.66 11.91 0.25
C ASP A 40 11.95 12.50 -1.15
N ALA A 41 11.72 11.73 -2.21
CA ALA A 41 11.94 12.12 -3.61
C ALA A 41 10.85 13.01 -4.23
N LEU A 42 9.70 13.21 -3.56
CA LEU A 42 8.67 14.14 -4.04
C LEU A 42 9.17 15.59 -3.95
N ASP A 43 8.66 16.45 -4.84
CA ASP A 43 8.84 17.90 -4.71
C ASP A 43 8.07 18.47 -3.50
N ASP A 44 8.44 19.68 -3.09
CA ASP A 44 7.91 20.31 -1.89
C ASP A 44 6.43 20.70 -2.04
N GLU A 45 5.97 21.00 -3.25
CA GLU A 45 4.57 21.32 -3.54
C GLU A 45 3.68 20.10 -3.32
N THR A 46 4.07 18.96 -3.88
CA THR A 46 3.38 17.68 -3.70
C THR A 46 3.40 17.26 -2.24
N LYS A 47 4.55 17.38 -1.55
CA LYS A 47 4.65 17.09 -0.11
C LYS A 47 3.68 17.93 0.71
N ALA A 48 3.55 19.23 0.40
CA ALA A 48 2.61 20.12 1.08
C ALA A 48 1.15 19.79 0.77
N GLU A 49 0.84 19.42 -0.48
CA GLU A 49 -0.50 19.02 -0.91
C GLU A 49 -1.01 17.81 -0.11
N ILE A 50 -0.18 16.76 0.01
CA ILE A 50 -0.63 15.45 0.53
C ILE A 50 -0.52 15.30 2.05
N GLU A 51 0.13 16.24 2.74
CA GLU A 51 0.54 16.12 4.15
C GLU A 51 -0.60 15.68 5.09
N ASP A 52 -1.77 16.29 4.93
CA ASP A 52 -2.91 16.06 5.82
C ASP A 52 -3.99 15.14 5.24
N MET A 53 -3.81 14.64 4.01
CA MET A 53 -4.81 13.83 3.33
C MET A 53 -5.13 12.53 4.09
N ILE A 54 -6.40 12.16 4.07
CA ILE A 54 -6.92 10.94 4.69
C ILE A 54 -7.56 10.08 3.60
N CYS A 55 -7.00 8.89 3.40
CA CYS A 55 -7.50 7.89 2.47
C CYS A 55 -8.53 6.97 3.12
N GLU A 56 -9.47 6.48 2.32
CA GLU A 56 -10.35 5.36 2.69
C GLU A 56 -9.79 4.05 2.15
N HIS A 57 -9.54 3.09 3.05
CA HIS A 57 -9.02 1.78 2.72
C HIS A 57 -10.10 0.71 2.89
N SER A 58 -10.31 -0.11 1.87
CA SER A 58 -11.26 -1.23 1.90
C SER A 58 -10.82 -2.33 0.93
N LEU A 59 -11.15 -3.58 1.27
CA LEU A 59 -11.03 -4.70 0.33
C LEU A 59 -11.91 -4.49 -0.91
N MET A 60 -13.05 -3.80 -0.79
CA MET A 60 -13.94 -3.51 -1.92
C MET A 60 -13.24 -2.71 -3.03
N TYR A 61 -12.32 -1.80 -2.67
CA TYR A 61 -11.57 -1.03 -3.67
C TYR A 61 -10.58 -1.92 -4.43
N SER A 62 -9.76 -2.69 -3.70
CA SER A 62 -8.78 -3.59 -4.32
C SER A 62 -9.45 -4.68 -5.16
N ARG A 63 -10.54 -5.29 -4.67
CA ARG A 63 -11.28 -6.33 -5.39
C ARG A 63 -12.08 -5.75 -6.55
N GLY A 64 -12.65 -4.56 -6.40
CA GLY A 64 -13.31 -3.84 -7.48
C GLY A 64 -12.37 -3.54 -8.66
N SER A 65 -11.10 -3.23 -8.38
CA SER A 65 -10.08 -3.06 -9.45
C SER A 65 -9.80 -4.34 -10.24
N LEU A 66 -10.13 -5.51 -9.69
CA LEU A 66 -10.04 -6.82 -10.34
C LEU A 66 -11.37 -7.28 -10.96
N GLY A 67 -12.40 -6.43 -10.95
CA GLY A 67 -13.72 -6.72 -11.52
C GLY A 67 -14.75 -7.32 -10.55
N PHE A 68 -14.42 -7.48 -9.26
CA PHE A 68 -15.37 -7.95 -8.26
C PHE A 68 -16.19 -6.77 -7.70
N LEU A 69 -17.38 -6.56 -8.25
CA LEU A 69 -18.27 -5.44 -7.90
C LEU A 69 -19.52 -5.87 -7.13
N ASP A 70 -19.87 -7.15 -7.20
CA ASP A 70 -21.03 -7.69 -6.51
C ASP A 70 -20.66 -8.05 -5.07
N TYR A 71 -21.24 -7.33 -4.11
CA TYR A 71 -21.09 -7.58 -2.68
C TYR A 71 -22.47 -7.71 -2.03
N THR A 72 -22.66 -8.70 -1.17
CA THR A 72 -23.83 -8.76 -0.29
C THR A 72 -23.79 -7.61 0.72
N ASP A 73 -24.91 -7.32 1.36
CA ASP A 73 -24.95 -6.26 2.38
C ASP A 73 -24.10 -6.62 3.61
N GLU A 74 -23.99 -7.91 3.96
CA GLU A 74 -23.07 -8.40 4.98
C GLU A 74 -21.60 -8.17 4.59
N GLU A 75 -21.24 -8.40 3.33
CA GLU A 75 -19.88 -8.15 2.83
C GLU A 75 -19.54 -6.66 2.81
N LYS A 76 -20.48 -5.80 2.40
CA LYS A 76 -20.30 -4.34 2.46
C LYS A 76 -20.04 -3.87 3.89
N GLN A 77 -20.74 -4.46 4.87
CA GLN A 77 -20.53 -4.15 6.28
C GLN A 77 -19.18 -4.70 6.79
N MET A 78 -18.80 -5.92 6.38
CA MET A 78 -17.53 -6.54 6.74
C MET A 78 -16.32 -5.78 6.18
N PHE A 79 -16.43 -5.27 4.95
CA PHE A 79 -15.39 -4.52 4.26
C PHE A 79 -15.57 -3.01 4.35
N LYS A 80 -16.36 -2.53 5.32
CA LYS A 80 -16.59 -1.10 5.54
C LYS A 80 -15.26 -0.34 5.52
N PRO A 81 -15.12 0.72 4.70
CA PRO A 81 -13.87 1.44 4.60
C PRO A 81 -13.40 2.02 5.93
N VAL A 82 -12.08 1.99 6.13
CA VAL A 82 -11.40 2.58 7.28
C VAL A 82 -10.55 3.77 6.84
N LEU A 83 -10.34 4.72 7.76
CA LEU A 83 -9.56 5.92 7.48
C LEU A 83 -8.08 5.71 7.81
N GLN A 84 -7.21 6.14 6.91
CA GLN A 84 -5.76 6.09 7.09
C GLN A 84 -5.14 7.41 6.58
N ARG A 85 -4.07 7.88 7.21
CA ARG A 85 -3.31 9.04 6.68
C ARG A 85 -2.55 8.63 5.41
N LEU A 86 -2.53 9.50 4.41
CA LEU A 86 -1.71 9.30 3.20
C LEU A 86 -0.22 9.45 3.51
N VAL A 87 0.15 10.38 4.39
CA VAL A 87 1.51 10.53 4.91
C VAL A 87 1.57 10.03 6.35
N ARG A 88 2.45 9.07 6.60
CA ARG A 88 2.65 8.49 7.94
C ARG A 88 4.03 8.81 8.48
N THR A 89 4.14 8.89 9.80
CA THR A 89 5.42 9.06 10.51
C THR A 89 5.76 7.77 11.24
N HIS A 90 6.97 7.23 11.02
CA HIS A 90 7.38 6.00 11.69
C HIS A 90 7.74 6.28 13.18
N PRO A 91 7.20 5.51 14.15
CA PRO A 91 7.26 5.87 15.57
C PRO A 91 8.66 5.76 16.21
N VAL A 92 9.63 5.10 15.57
CA VAL A 92 10.98 4.92 16.13
C VAL A 92 11.94 6.02 15.69
N HIS A 93 11.91 6.41 14.42
CA HIS A 93 12.91 7.28 13.81
C HIS A 93 12.32 8.53 13.13
N GLY A 94 11.01 8.73 13.19
CA GLY A 94 10.36 9.95 12.70
C GLY A 94 10.33 10.13 11.18
N ARG A 95 11.01 9.28 10.39
CA ARG A 95 10.90 9.33 8.92
C ARG A 95 9.45 9.26 8.47
N LYS A 96 9.10 10.14 7.54
CA LYS A 96 7.84 10.12 6.81
C LYS A 96 7.86 9.07 5.71
N SER A 97 6.69 8.59 5.34
CA SER A 97 6.51 7.72 4.18
C SER A 97 5.12 7.90 3.60
N LEU A 98 4.97 7.60 2.31
CA LEU A 98 3.66 7.43 1.70
C LEU A 98 3.00 6.17 2.26
N TYR A 99 1.69 6.20 2.49
CA TYR A 99 0.92 5.03 2.92
C TYR A 99 -0.02 4.57 1.82
N LEU A 100 0.60 4.13 0.72
CA LEU A 100 -0.09 3.62 -0.45
C LEU A 100 -0.52 2.18 -0.25
N SER A 101 -1.62 1.79 -0.90
CA SER A 101 -2.03 0.40 -1.03
C SER A 101 -3.12 0.30 -2.09
N SER A 102 -3.23 -0.83 -2.78
CA SER A 102 -4.37 -1.13 -3.66
C SER A 102 -5.74 -1.07 -2.96
N HIS A 103 -5.74 -1.09 -1.63
CA HIS A 103 -6.93 -0.93 -0.80
C HIS A 103 -7.36 0.53 -0.67
N ALA A 104 -6.49 1.51 -0.93
CA ALA A 104 -6.84 2.93 -0.90
C ALA A 104 -7.64 3.27 -2.17
N GLY A 105 -8.92 3.60 -1.99
CA GLY A 105 -9.80 3.89 -3.12
C GLY A 105 -10.21 5.34 -3.23
N ALA A 106 -10.33 6.03 -2.08
CA ALA A 106 -10.85 7.39 -1.93
C ALA A 106 -9.95 8.25 -1.05
N ILE A 107 -10.10 9.58 -1.16
CA ILE A 107 -9.48 10.57 -0.27
C ILE A 107 -10.59 11.50 0.22
N ARG A 108 -10.66 11.73 1.54
CA ARG A 108 -11.67 12.60 2.15
C ARG A 108 -11.53 14.02 1.60
N GLY A 109 -12.65 14.59 1.17
CA GLY A 109 -12.70 15.95 0.62
C GLY A 109 -12.37 16.05 -0.87
N MET A 110 -12.05 14.93 -1.54
CA MET A 110 -11.83 14.88 -2.99
C MET A 110 -12.94 14.09 -3.68
N SER A 111 -13.20 14.38 -4.95
CA SER A 111 -14.06 13.50 -5.75
C SER A 111 -13.37 12.15 -5.98
N MET A 112 -14.17 11.11 -6.21
CA MET A 112 -13.65 9.76 -6.48
C MET A 112 -12.66 9.71 -7.65
N PRO A 113 -12.93 10.34 -8.81
CA PRO A 113 -11.98 10.36 -9.92
C PRO A 113 -10.66 11.06 -9.58
N GLU A 114 -10.70 12.24 -8.95
CA GLU A 114 -9.50 12.99 -8.56
C GLU A 114 -8.65 12.20 -7.57
N ALA A 115 -9.28 11.62 -6.55
CA ALA A 115 -8.58 10.79 -5.57
C ALA A 115 -7.87 9.60 -6.22
N ARG A 116 -8.52 8.93 -7.17
CA ARG A 116 -7.92 7.79 -7.88
C ARG A 116 -6.79 8.19 -8.81
N LEU A 117 -6.87 9.35 -9.46
CA LEU A 117 -5.78 9.87 -10.28
C LEU A 117 -4.54 10.17 -9.41
N LEU A 118 -4.72 10.90 -8.31
CA LEU A 118 -3.63 11.20 -7.40
C LEU A 118 -2.99 9.92 -6.81
N LEU A 119 -3.81 8.97 -6.33
CA LEU A 119 -3.31 7.70 -5.80
C LEU A 119 -2.58 6.87 -6.85
N ARG A 120 -3.04 6.91 -8.11
CA ARG A 120 -2.36 6.26 -9.23
C ARG A 120 -0.99 6.90 -9.48
N ASP A 121 -0.93 8.21 -9.59
CA ASP A 121 0.30 8.94 -9.92
C ASP A 121 1.35 8.76 -8.80
N LEU A 122 0.92 8.83 -7.52
CA LEU A 122 1.79 8.52 -6.38
C LEU A 122 2.25 7.05 -6.37
N THR A 123 1.39 6.11 -6.76
CA THR A 123 1.76 4.67 -6.84
C THR A 123 2.75 4.43 -7.98
N GLU A 124 2.57 5.08 -9.13
CA GLU A 124 3.49 5.00 -10.26
C GLU A 124 4.86 5.56 -9.87
N HIS A 125 4.91 6.74 -9.25
CA HIS A 125 6.13 7.32 -8.67
C HIS A 125 6.80 6.36 -7.69
N ALA A 126 6.07 5.93 -6.67
CA ALA A 126 6.64 5.17 -5.56
C ALA A 126 7.07 3.74 -5.93
N THR A 127 6.75 3.28 -7.14
CA THR A 127 7.10 1.93 -7.63
C THR A 127 8.03 1.95 -8.84
N GLN A 128 8.67 3.10 -9.11
CA GLN A 128 9.82 3.20 -10.00
C GLN A 128 10.97 2.31 -9.52
N GLY A 129 11.81 1.87 -10.46
CA GLY A 129 12.85 0.87 -10.20
C GLY A 129 13.87 1.26 -9.13
N GLU A 130 14.11 2.55 -8.92
CA GLU A 130 15.02 3.06 -7.88
C GLU A 130 14.50 2.85 -6.44
N PHE A 131 13.19 2.68 -6.27
CA PHE A 131 12.56 2.43 -4.97
C PHE A 131 12.28 0.95 -4.71
N VAL A 132 12.48 0.08 -5.72
CA VAL A 132 12.03 -1.31 -5.70
C VAL A 132 13.18 -2.29 -5.48
N TYR A 133 13.04 -3.14 -4.47
CA TYR A 133 13.83 -4.36 -4.28
C TYR A 133 13.06 -5.57 -4.81
N VAL A 134 13.71 -6.40 -5.62
CA VAL A 134 13.15 -7.65 -6.15
C VAL A 134 13.77 -8.84 -5.42
N HIS A 135 12.97 -9.53 -4.61
CA HIS A 135 13.40 -10.72 -3.90
C HIS A 135 13.20 -11.97 -4.75
N LYS A 136 14.31 -12.67 -5.04
CA LYS A 136 14.30 -13.99 -5.68
C LYS A 136 14.40 -15.06 -4.59
N TRP A 137 13.32 -15.81 -4.41
CA TRP A 137 13.20 -16.79 -3.36
C TRP A 137 14.15 -17.97 -3.52
N THR A 138 14.74 -18.39 -2.39
CA THR A 138 15.42 -19.67 -2.20
C THR A 138 14.63 -20.52 -1.21
N VAL A 139 14.71 -21.85 -1.35
CA VAL A 139 14.05 -22.77 -0.42
C VAL A 139 14.53 -22.49 1.00
N HIS A 140 13.57 -22.36 1.92
CA HIS A 140 13.73 -22.02 3.33
C HIS A 140 14.08 -20.57 3.66
N ASP A 141 14.05 -19.65 2.70
CA ASP A 141 14.09 -18.22 3.02
C ASP A 141 12.95 -17.86 3.98
N LEU A 142 13.26 -16.94 4.88
CA LEU A 142 12.28 -16.23 5.71
C LEU A 142 12.48 -14.73 5.45
N VAL A 143 11.53 -14.11 4.76
CA VAL A 143 11.52 -12.66 4.55
C VAL A 143 10.53 -12.05 5.53
N MET A 144 10.99 -11.02 6.24
CA MET A 144 10.17 -10.19 7.11
C MET A 144 10.23 -8.76 6.63
N TRP A 145 9.08 -8.10 6.53
CA TRP A 145 8.99 -6.69 6.12
C TRP A 145 8.08 -5.91 7.04
N ASP A 146 8.26 -4.59 7.02
CA ASP A 146 7.47 -3.64 7.79
C ASP A 146 6.45 -2.94 6.90
N ASN A 147 5.19 -3.36 7.00
CA ASN A 147 4.06 -2.74 6.29
C ASN A 147 3.90 -1.25 6.61
N ARG A 148 4.53 -0.78 7.70
CA ARG A 148 4.54 0.63 8.05
C ARG A 148 5.44 1.48 7.16
N GLN A 149 6.25 0.87 6.30
CA GLN A 149 7.29 1.56 5.53
C GLN A 149 7.34 1.11 4.06
N THR A 150 6.59 0.07 3.69
CA THR A 150 6.69 -0.57 2.37
C THR A 150 5.34 -0.95 1.81
N VAL A 151 5.24 -0.96 0.49
CA VAL A 151 4.27 -1.79 -0.25
C VAL A 151 4.98 -2.98 -0.87
N HIS A 152 4.25 -4.05 -1.13
CA HIS A 152 4.77 -5.25 -1.77
C HIS A 152 3.76 -5.87 -2.74
N ARG A 153 4.24 -6.78 -3.59
CA ARG A 153 3.42 -7.56 -4.54
C ARG A 153 4.01 -8.93 -4.81
#